data_AF-A0A521RZU1-F1
#
_entry.id   AF-A0A521RZU1-F1
#
_cell.length_a   1.000
_cell.length_b   1.000
_cell.length_c   1.000
_cell.angle_alpha   90.00
_cell.angle_beta   90.00
_cell.angle_gamma   90.00
#
_symmetry.space_group_name_H-M   'P 1'
#
loop_
_entity.id
_entity.type
_entity.pdbx_description
1 polymer ?
#
loop_
_entity_poly.entity_id
_entity_poly.type
_entity_poly.pdbx_seq_one_letter_code
_entity_poly.pdbx_strand_id
1 'polypeptide(L)'
;MQINGSVRTQLLGLGSLGLLLAILIGGVGYWGITRVIGTMNRMGVSAAAMRYHLTADMMHDALRADVLASMIAAGSSSPEKKKEVLDDLSNHAAVFREQLAKIEALPLQGEVKAVIQRMHPDLDAYVDSGEALARMILDGRLEAVARLEGFVSAYKKMKGEMLSLSDLIEKDMKQSRSEADGATAFSKISIISISLVGFLILAAMSLWISAAIAAALKQVSSVAKEVATGNLTVQHQTARQDEIGHLAQAFNQMTEHLREMVFQIRDEASLVASTSEELSASSQEMGSNSEETERVATTVSSASEQTNRNVQSVATAAEEMTATLREISKNVLTATQIIGQAVDVAQGTNRTISKLGESSAEIGAVVKVITAIAQQTNLLALNAAIEAARAGEAGKGFAVVANEVKDLAKKTAKATEEIGQ
;
A
#
# COMPACT_ATOMS: atom_id res chain seq x y z
N MET A 1 -8.14 16.66 33.76
CA MET A 1 -9.29 15.77 33.49
C MET A 1 -9.31 15.50 31.99
N GLN A 2 -8.68 14.43 31.52
CA GLN A 2 -8.81 14.01 30.12
C GLN A 2 -10.19 13.36 30.00
N ILE A 3 -11.08 13.96 29.21
CA ILE A 3 -12.37 13.33 28.93
C ILE A 3 -12.08 12.15 27.99
N ASN A 4 -12.19 10.94 28.52
CA ASN A 4 -12.07 9.67 27.80
C ASN A 4 -13.32 9.39 26.93
N GLY A 5 -13.82 10.41 26.25
CA GLY A 5 -14.97 10.32 25.35
C GLY A 5 -14.51 10.51 23.91
N SER A 6 -15.05 9.70 23.00
CA SER A 6 -14.86 9.83 21.56
C SER A 6 -15.20 11.26 21.09
N VAL A 7 -14.55 11.74 20.03
CA VAL A 7 -14.81 13.07 19.44
C VAL A 7 -16.30 13.22 19.12
N ARG A 8 -16.93 12.16 18.61
CA ARG A 8 -18.38 12.11 18.37
C ARG A 8 -19.19 12.35 19.64
N THR A 9 -18.84 11.69 20.75
CA THR A 9 -19.57 11.86 22.03
C THR A 9 -19.45 13.28 22.58
N GLN A 10 -18.29 13.93 22.42
CA GLN A 10 -18.06 15.31 22.86
C GLN A 10 -18.92 16.30 22.06
N LEU A 11 -18.98 16.13 20.72
CA LEU A 11 -19.80 16.97 19.84
C LEU A 11 -21.30 16.76 20.08
N LEU A 12 -21.74 15.51 20.26
CA LEU A 12 -23.13 15.21 20.61
C LEU A 12 -23.50 15.76 21.99
N GLY A 13 -22.58 15.74 22.96
CA GLY A 13 -22.77 16.34 24.27
C GLY A 13 -22.98 17.85 24.19
N LEU A 14 -22.17 18.55 23.40
CA LEU A 14 -22.33 19.99 23.17
C LEU A 14 -23.69 20.32 22.51
N GLY A 15 -24.09 19.56 21.49
CA GLY A 15 -25.38 19.74 20.82
C GLY A 15 -26.57 19.45 21.74
N SER A 16 -26.48 18.40 22.55
CA SER A 16 -27.52 18.03 23.53
C SER A 16 -27.69 19.09 24.60
N LEU A 17 -26.59 19.68 25.07
CA LEU A 17 -26.62 20.78 26.04
C LEU A 17 -27.30 22.03 25.44
N GLY A 18 -27.03 22.33 24.16
CA GLY A 18 -27.72 23.40 23.44
C GLY A 18 -29.23 23.18 23.32
N LEU A 19 -29.66 21.96 23.02
CA LEU A 19 -31.09 21.60 22.98
C LEU A 19 -31.75 21.73 24.35
N LEU A 20 -31.08 21.27 25.43
CA LEU A 20 -31.59 21.41 26.79
C LEU A 20 -31.77 22.88 27.18
N LEU A 21 -30.81 23.74 26.83
CA LEU A 21 -30.92 25.19 27.03
C LEU A 21 -32.10 25.80 26.28
N ALA A 22 -32.30 25.41 25.01
CA ALA A 22 -33.44 25.88 24.22
C ALA A 22 -34.78 25.47 24.83
N ILE A 23 -34.90 24.22 25.30
CA ILE A 23 -36.10 23.73 26.01
C ILE A 23 -36.33 24.52 27.30
N LEU A 24 -35.28 24.80 28.07
CA LEU A 24 -35.38 25.53 29.33
C LEU A 24 -35.83 26.98 29.10
N ILE A 25 -35.24 27.67 28.12
CA ILE A 25 -35.65 29.03 27.70
C ILE A 25 -37.11 29.03 27.21
N GLY A 26 -37.47 28.06 26.37
CA GLY A 26 -38.84 27.89 25.87
C GLY A 26 -39.84 27.65 27.01
N GLY A 27 -39.47 26.83 28.00
CA GLY A 27 -40.30 26.55 29.19
C GLY A 27 -40.54 27.79 30.05
N VAL A 28 -39.50 28.58 30.32
CA VAL A 28 -39.65 29.86 31.06
C VAL A 28 -40.52 30.84 30.28
N GLY A 29 -40.31 30.96 28.97
CA GLY A 29 -41.13 31.83 28.12
C GLY A 29 -42.60 31.40 28.09
N TYR A 30 -42.87 30.11 27.94
CA TYR A 30 -44.22 29.56 27.94
C TYR A 30 -44.92 29.78 29.29
N TRP A 31 -44.23 29.54 30.40
CA TRP A 31 -44.74 29.81 31.74
C TRP A 31 -45.07 31.30 31.94
N GLY A 32 -44.19 32.20 31.50
CA GLY A 32 -44.40 33.65 31.57
C GLY A 32 -45.62 34.10 30.80
N ILE A 33 -45.74 33.66 29.54
CA ILE A 33 -46.87 34.00 28.66
C ILE A 33 -48.19 33.49 29.22
N THR A 34 -48.24 32.22 29.67
CA THR A 34 -49.46 31.64 30.24
C THR A 34 -49.90 32.36 31.51
N ARG A 35 -48.95 32.80 32.36
CA ARG A 35 -49.25 33.62 33.54
C ARG A 35 -49.84 34.98 33.16
N VAL A 36 -49.24 35.68 32.20
CA VAL A 36 -49.71 36.99 31.72
C VAL A 36 -51.10 36.89 31.11
N ILE A 37 -51.35 35.90 30.25
CA ILE A 37 -52.69 35.67 29.66
C ILE A 37 -53.74 35.43 30.76
N GLY A 38 -53.41 34.61 31.77
CA GLY A 38 -54.31 34.38 32.91
C GLY A 38 -54.66 35.67 33.67
N THR A 39 -53.67 36.52 33.94
CA THR A 39 -53.89 37.82 34.61
C THR A 39 -54.64 38.81 33.71
N MET A 40 -54.40 38.82 32.40
CA MET A 40 -55.14 39.68 31.47
C MET A 40 -56.61 39.28 31.37
N ASN A 41 -56.92 37.98 31.38
CA ASN A 41 -58.30 37.51 31.43
C ASN A 41 -59.00 37.96 32.72
N ARG A 42 -58.33 37.88 33.87
CA ARG A 42 -58.86 38.42 35.14
C ARG A 42 -59.11 39.93 35.06
N MET A 43 -58.17 40.70 34.52
CA MET A 43 -58.36 42.13 34.31
C MET A 43 -59.56 42.43 33.39
N GLY A 44 -59.76 41.63 32.33
CA GLY A 44 -60.93 41.75 31.45
C GLY A 44 -62.25 41.51 32.18
N VAL A 45 -62.29 40.53 33.09
CA VAL A 45 -63.45 40.26 33.96
C VAL A 45 -63.71 41.44 34.91
N SER A 46 -62.68 41.94 35.59
CA SER A 46 -62.80 43.07 36.51
C SER A 46 -63.17 44.38 35.79
N ALA A 47 -62.70 44.59 34.56
CA ALA A 47 -63.14 45.72 33.72
C ALA A 47 -64.62 45.60 33.31
N ALA A 48 -65.10 44.39 32.99
CA ALA A 48 -66.51 44.15 32.73
C ALA A 48 -67.37 44.40 33.98
N ALA A 49 -66.92 43.93 35.15
CA ALA A 49 -67.56 44.20 36.43
C ALA A 49 -67.63 45.71 36.72
N MET A 50 -66.52 46.43 36.48
CA MET A 50 -66.47 47.88 36.65
C MET A 50 -67.50 48.60 35.77
N ARG A 51 -67.64 48.19 34.51
CA ARG A 51 -68.63 48.77 33.58
C ARG A 51 -70.07 48.58 34.07
N TYR A 52 -70.40 47.37 34.52
CA TYR A 52 -71.74 47.10 35.07
C TYR A 52 -71.97 47.86 36.38
N HIS A 53 -70.95 47.93 37.24
CA HIS A 53 -71.02 48.69 38.49
C HIS A 53 -71.28 50.19 38.23
N LEU A 54 -70.58 50.83 37.29
CA LEU A 54 -70.82 52.24 36.95
C LEU A 54 -72.26 52.48 36.48
N THR A 55 -72.83 51.51 35.76
CA THR A 55 -74.24 51.57 35.34
C THR A 55 -75.17 51.40 36.55
N ALA A 56 -74.85 50.49 37.47
CA ALA A 56 -75.59 50.26 38.70
C ALA A 56 -75.58 51.48 39.63
N ASP A 57 -74.41 52.12 39.82
CA ASP A 57 -74.25 53.34 40.61
C ASP A 57 -75.04 54.53 40.00
N MET A 58 -75.07 54.63 38.67
CA MET A 58 -75.93 55.59 37.99
C MET A 58 -77.43 55.32 38.25
N MET A 59 -77.87 54.05 38.26
CA MET A 59 -79.26 53.71 38.60
C MET A 59 -79.59 53.96 40.07
N HIS A 60 -78.63 53.77 40.98
CA HIS A 60 -78.78 54.14 42.38
C HIS A 60 -79.06 55.64 42.56
N ASP A 61 -78.31 56.51 41.86
CA ASP A 61 -78.58 57.95 41.89
C ASP A 61 -79.90 58.32 41.18
N ALA A 62 -80.25 57.63 40.09
CA ALA A 62 -81.52 57.82 39.38
C ALA A 62 -82.74 57.47 40.25
N LEU A 63 -82.70 56.34 40.98
CA LEU A 63 -83.77 55.95 41.92
C LEU A 63 -84.03 57.01 42.98
N ARG A 64 -82.97 57.60 43.54
CA ARG A 64 -83.13 58.73 44.46
C ARG A 64 -83.78 59.93 43.77
N ALA A 65 -83.38 60.24 42.54
CA ALA A 65 -83.97 61.32 41.77
C ALA A 65 -85.46 61.08 41.52
N ASP A 66 -85.89 59.87 41.18
CA ASP A 66 -87.30 59.52 40.94
C ASP A 66 -88.15 59.63 42.20
N VAL A 67 -87.62 59.15 43.35
CA VAL A 67 -88.30 59.32 44.65
C VAL A 67 -88.48 60.81 44.97
N LEU A 68 -87.49 61.66 44.69
CA LEU A 68 -87.63 63.10 44.86
C LEU A 68 -88.57 63.74 43.82
N ALA A 69 -88.55 63.27 42.57
CA ALA A 69 -89.44 63.72 41.50
C ALA A 69 -90.91 63.41 41.85
N SER A 70 -91.17 62.34 42.61
CA SER A 70 -92.51 62.02 43.11
C SER A 70 -93.08 63.15 43.98
N MET A 71 -92.25 63.91 44.70
CA MET A 71 -92.69 65.08 45.49
C MET A 71 -93.18 66.22 44.60
N ILE A 72 -92.54 66.42 43.44
CA ILE A 72 -92.95 67.41 42.46
C ILE A 72 -94.21 66.94 41.74
N ALA A 73 -94.28 65.67 41.34
CA ALA A 73 -95.41 65.08 40.66
C ALA A 73 -96.66 64.98 41.55
N ALA A 74 -96.51 64.83 42.86
CA ALA A 74 -97.61 64.82 43.82
C ALA A 74 -98.43 66.13 43.80
N GLY A 75 -97.76 67.28 43.60
CA GLY A 75 -98.40 68.58 43.43
C GLY A 75 -99.00 68.85 42.05
N SER A 76 -98.81 67.93 41.09
CA SER A 76 -99.40 68.03 39.75
C SER A 76 -100.75 67.32 39.67
N SER A 77 -101.70 67.89 38.93
CA SER A 77 -103.02 67.29 38.69
C SER A 77 -103.04 66.26 37.55
N SER A 78 -101.88 65.92 36.95
CA SER A 78 -101.78 64.99 35.81
C SER A 78 -101.53 63.56 36.29
N PRO A 79 -102.46 62.62 36.08
CA PRO A 79 -102.24 61.20 36.36
C PRO A 79 -101.09 60.60 35.54
N GLU A 80 -100.89 61.10 34.32
CA GLU A 80 -99.84 60.65 33.41
C GLU A 80 -98.45 60.90 34.01
N LYS A 81 -98.21 62.09 34.56
CA LYS A 81 -96.93 62.45 35.18
C LYS A 81 -96.64 61.65 36.45
N LYS A 82 -97.68 61.31 37.22
CA LYS A 82 -97.54 60.43 38.40
C LYS A 82 -97.19 59.00 38.00
N LYS A 83 -97.79 58.51 36.92
CA LYS A 83 -97.49 57.19 36.36
C LYS A 83 -96.07 57.13 35.78
N GLU A 84 -95.66 58.14 35.01
CA GLU A 84 -94.31 58.25 34.45
C GLU A 84 -93.22 58.11 35.52
N VAL A 85 -93.33 58.84 36.63
CA VAL A 85 -92.36 58.74 37.74
C VAL A 85 -92.32 57.34 38.37
N LEU A 86 -93.46 56.66 38.50
CA LEU A 86 -93.49 55.29 39.04
C LEU A 86 -92.92 54.26 38.05
N ASP A 87 -93.19 54.45 36.75
CA ASP A 87 -92.65 53.60 35.69
C ASP A 87 -91.12 53.78 35.59
N ASP A 88 -90.61 55.02 35.63
CA ASP A 88 -89.18 55.32 35.65
C ASP A 88 -88.49 54.74 36.89
N LEU A 89 -89.07 54.92 38.07
CA LEU A 89 -88.56 54.34 39.32
C LEU A 89 -88.46 52.81 39.23
N SER A 90 -89.50 52.16 38.71
CA SER A 90 -89.51 50.70 38.56
C SER A 90 -88.49 50.23 37.50
N ASN A 91 -88.34 50.98 36.41
CA ASN A 91 -87.35 50.68 35.37
C ASN A 91 -85.92 50.83 35.90
N HIS A 92 -85.59 51.92 36.59
CA HIS A 92 -84.27 52.11 37.18
C HIS A 92 -83.98 51.06 38.26
N ALA A 93 -84.98 50.67 39.06
CA ALA A 93 -84.86 49.56 40.01
C ALA A 93 -84.54 48.23 39.31
N ALA A 94 -85.25 47.92 38.23
CA ALA A 94 -85.03 46.71 37.45
C ALA A 94 -83.63 46.68 36.83
N VAL A 95 -83.19 47.79 36.23
CA VAL A 95 -81.84 47.90 35.66
C VAL A 95 -80.79 47.79 36.75
N PHE A 96 -80.98 48.40 37.93
CA PHE A 96 -80.03 48.29 39.03
C PHE A 96 -79.83 46.83 39.45
N ARG A 97 -80.93 46.09 39.69
CA ARG A 97 -80.88 44.66 40.01
C ARG A 97 -80.21 43.86 38.89
N GLU A 98 -80.55 44.15 37.63
CA GLU A 98 -79.97 43.46 36.46
C GLU A 98 -78.45 43.67 36.37
N GLN A 99 -77.96 44.90 36.57
CA GLN A 99 -76.53 45.17 36.51
C GLN A 99 -75.78 44.48 37.65
N LEU A 100 -76.32 44.47 38.87
CA LEU A 100 -75.70 43.76 39.99
C LEU A 100 -75.65 42.25 39.74
N ALA A 101 -76.72 41.66 39.18
CA ALA A 101 -76.74 40.26 38.77
C ALA A 101 -75.73 39.95 37.64
N LYS A 102 -75.56 40.86 36.68
CA LYS A 102 -74.52 40.74 35.63
C LYS A 102 -73.12 40.76 36.20
N ILE A 103 -72.87 41.54 37.25
CA ILE A 103 -71.58 41.51 37.96
C ILE A 103 -71.40 40.17 38.66
N GLU A 104 -72.42 39.67 39.37
CA GLU A 104 -72.33 38.38 40.10
C GLU A 104 -72.11 37.18 39.16
N ALA A 105 -72.67 37.22 37.95
CA ALA A 105 -72.51 36.17 36.95
C ALA A 105 -71.09 36.08 36.36
N LEU A 106 -70.26 37.10 36.56
CA LEU A 106 -68.87 37.08 36.12
C LEU A 106 -68.03 36.13 36.99
N PRO A 107 -66.95 35.53 36.44
CA PRO A 107 -66.05 34.65 37.19
C PRO A 107 -65.13 35.45 38.14
N LEU A 108 -65.73 36.18 39.08
CA LEU A 108 -65.08 36.99 40.10
C LEU A 108 -64.51 36.11 41.21
N GLN A 109 -63.41 36.56 41.82
CA GLN A 109 -62.73 35.85 42.90
C GLN A 109 -62.68 36.70 44.18
N GLY A 110 -62.60 36.03 45.33
CA GLY A 110 -62.32 36.66 46.62
C GLY A 110 -63.40 37.62 47.11
N GLU A 111 -62.95 38.78 47.61
CA GLU A 111 -63.75 39.74 48.36
C GLU A 111 -64.82 40.45 47.51
N VAL A 112 -64.55 40.68 46.22
CA VAL A 112 -65.49 41.32 45.29
C VAL A 112 -66.80 40.53 45.19
N LYS A 113 -66.70 39.20 45.03
CA LYS A 113 -67.88 38.32 44.95
C LYS A 113 -68.66 38.31 46.27
N ALA A 114 -67.96 38.31 47.40
CA ALA A 114 -68.58 38.29 48.71
C ALA A 114 -69.34 39.59 49.02
N VAL A 115 -68.83 40.75 48.59
CA VAL A 115 -69.52 42.05 48.75
C VAL A 115 -70.81 42.06 47.95
N ILE A 116 -70.78 41.70 46.67
CA ILE A 116 -71.98 41.69 45.81
C ILE A 116 -73.11 40.85 46.42
N GLN A 117 -72.78 39.68 46.98
CA GLN A 117 -73.77 38.81 47.62
C GLN A 117 -74.42 39.44 48.86
N ARG A 118 -73.67 40.28 49.60
CA ARG A 118 -74.20 41.01 50.77
C ARG A 118 -75.02 42.23 50.37
N MET A 119 -74.79 42.78 49.17
CA MET A 119 -75.51 43.96 48.69
C MET A 119 -76.94 43.67 48.27
N HIS A 120 -77.26 42.45 47.82
CA HIS A 120 -78.62 42.09 47.38
C HIS A 120 -79.73 42.41 48.39
N PRO A 121 -79.67 41.96 49.67
CA PRO A 121 -80.73 42.29 50.63
C PRO A 121 -80.84 43.79 50.92
N ASP A 122 -79.72 44.50 50.91
CA ASP A 122 -79.68 45.94 51.13
C ASP A 122 -80.18 46.73 49.92
N LEU A 123 -79.97 46.21 48.70
CA LEU A 123 -80.52 46.71 47.45
C LEU A 123 -82.03 46.56 47.44
N ASP A 124 -82.54 45.37 47.76
CA ASP A 124 -83.99 45.13 47.80
C ASP A 124 -84.66 46.01 48.85
N ALA A 125 -84.09 46.11 50.06
CA ALA A 125 -84.61 47.00 51.09
C ALA A 125 -84.59 48.48 50.67
N TYR A 126 -83.54 48.92 49.97
CA TYR A 126 -83.42 50.28 49.44
C TYR A 126 -84.47 50.56 48.36
N VAL A 127 -84.62 49.67 47.38
CA VAL A 127 -85.60 49.79 46.29
C VAL A 127 -87.02 49.77 46.84
N ASP A 128 -87.35 48.81 47.69
CA ASP A 128 -88.69 48.67 48.28
C ASP A 128 -89.05 49.90 49.12
N SER A 129 -88.07 50.44 49.87
CA SER A 129 -88.25 51.70 50.59
C SER A 129 -88.51 52.87 49.65
N GLY A 130 -87.84 52.92 48.49
CA GLY A 130 -88.03 53.97 47.48
C GLY A 130 -89.40 53.89 46.81
N GLU A 131 -89.79 52.71 46.34
CA GLU A 131 -91.10 52.46 45.72
C GLU A 131 -92.26 52.75 46.66
N ALA A 132 -92.17 52.27 47.91
CA ALA A 132 -93.19 52.52 48.92
C ALA A 132 -93.30 54.03 49.23
N LEU A 133 -92.16 54.71 49.40
CA LEU A 133 -92.13 56.14 49.68
C LEU A 133 -92.71 56.96 48.52
N ALA A 134 -92.32 56.66 47.27
CA ALA A 134 -92.85 57.34 46.09
C ALA A 134 -94.37 57.20 45.97
N ARG A 135 -94.93 55.99 46.18
CA ARG A 135 -96.38 55.77 46.18
C ARG A 135 -97.07 56.57 47.29
N MET A 136 -96.53 56.57 48.51
CA MET A 136 -97.08 57.36 49.63
C MET A 136 -97.09 58.87 49.34
N ILE A 137 -96.03 59.39 48.71
CA ILE A 137 -95.91 60.80 48.31
C ILE A 137 -96.98 61.13 47.26
N LEU A 138 -97.12 60.31 46.22
CA LEU A 138 -98.08 60.54 45.13
C LEU A 138 -99.54 60.44 45.55
N ASP A 139 -99.83 59.57 46.54
CA ASP A 139 -101.13 59.42 47.22
C ASP A 139 -101.45 60.57 48.19
N GLY A 140 -100.49 61.46 48.47
CA GLY A 140 -100.67 62.58 49.41
C GLY A 140 -100.69 62.18 50.88
N ARG A 141 -100.10 61.03 51.25
CA ARG A 141 -100.07 60.54 52.63
C ARG A 141 -99.04 61.31 53.47
N LEU A 142 -99.48 61.95 54.55
CA LEU A 142 -98.60 62.68 55.47
C LEU A 142 -97.51 61.80 56.11
N GLU A 143 -97.76 60.50 56.23
CA GLU A 143 -96.80 59.50 56.74
C GLU A 143 -95.53 59.38 55.88
N ALA A 144 -95.55 59.83 54.61
CA ALA A 144 -94.40 59.83 53.73
C ALA A 144 -93.21 60.63 54.30
N VAL A 145 -93.49 61.74 54.99
CA VAL A 145 -92.45 62.60 55.58
C VAL A 145 -91.65 61.84 56.63
N ALA A 146 -92.32 61.01 57.44
CA ALA A 146 -91.67 60.19 58.47
C ALA A 146 -90.82 59.05 57.89
N ARG A 147 -91.08 58.63 56.64
CA ARG A 147 -90.35 57.56 55.95
C ARG A 147 -89.15 58.07 55.14
N LEU A 148 -89.07 59.37 54.88
CA LEU A 148 -87.99 59.98 54.11
C LEU A 148 -86.61 59.76 54.75
N GLU A 149 -86.50 59.87 56.08
CA GLU A 149 -85.24 59.66 56.80
C GLU A 149 -84.73 58.22 56.64
N GLY A 150 -85.63 57.24 56.71
CA GLY A 150 -85.31 55.84 56.49
C GLY A 150 -84.79 55.58 55.08
N PHE A 151 -85.45 56.14 54.05
CA PHE A 151 -84.99 56.05 52.67
C PHE A 151 -83.63 56.70 52.45
N VAL A 152 -83.39 57.89 53.01
CA VAL A 152 -82.08 58.58 52.92
C VAL A 152 -80.98 57.77 53.60
N SER A 153 -81.29 57.09 54.72
CA SER A 153 -80.35 56.17 55.39
C SER A 153 -80.02 54.95 54.51
N ALA A 154 -81.04 54.32 53.90
CA ALA A 154 -80.85 53.21 52.97
C ALA A 154 -80.04 53.62 51.74
N TYR A 155 -80.31 54.79 51.15
CA TYR A 155 -79.51 55.37 50.06
C TYR A 155 -78.04 55.55 50.47
N LYS A 156 -77.77 56.13 51.65
CA LYS A 156 -76.40 56.33 52.13
C LYS A 156 -75.68 55.00 52.35
N LYS A 157 -76.37 53.99 52.87
CA LYS A 157 -75.82 52.64 53.05
C LYS A 157 -75.45 52.03 51.70
N MET A 158 -76.38 52.02 50.75
CA MET A 158 -76.16 51.49 49.40
C MET A 158 -75.02 52.22 48.68
N LYS A 159 -74.95 53.55 48.79
CA LYS A 159 -73.82 54.34 48.28
C LYS A 159 -72.47 53.89 48.85
N GLY A 160 -72.42 53.65 50.17
CA GLY A 160 -71.21 53.19 50.84
C GLY A 160 -70.77 51.81 50.33
N GLU A 161 -71.71 50.90 50.10
CA GLU A 161 -71.43 49.58 49.56
C GLU A 161 -71.02 49.63 48.08
N MET A 162 -71.64 50.49 47.27
CA MET A 162 -71.24 50.75 45.89
C MET A 162 -69.79 51.27 45.83
N LEU A 163 -69.44 52.28 46.66
CA LEU A 163 -68.06 52.78 46.75
C LEU A 163 -67.07 51.68 47.16
N SER A 164 -67.43 50.88 48.18
CA SER A 164 -66.59 49.76 48.60
C SER A 164 -66.40 48.73 47.48
N LEU A 165 -67.43 48.48 46.67
CA LEU A 165 -67.36 47.56 45.54
C LEU A 165 -66.44 48.11 44.44
N SER A 166 -66.55 49.39 44.08
CA SER A 166 -65.64 50.01 43.10
C SER A 166 -64.18 49.96 43.55
N ASP A 167 -63.91 50.27 44.83
CA ASP A 167 -62.55 50.25 45.39
C ASP A 167 -61.94 48.84 45.32
N LEU A 168 -62.74 47.81 45.61
CA LEU A 168 -62.28 46.42 45.52
C LEU A 168 -62.03 45.97 44.08
N ILE A 169 -62.89 46.35 43.14
CA ILE A 169 -62.69 46.06 41.70
C ILE A 169 -61.42 46.77 41.20
N GLU A 170 -61.21 48.04 41.55
CA GLU A 170 -60.01 48.78 41.17
C GLU A 170 -58.74 48.17 41.77
N LYS A 171 -58.80 47.76 43.05
CA LYS A 171 -57.71 47.07 43.74
C LYS A 171 -57.35 45.75 43.05
N ASP A 172 -58.32 44.91 42.69
CA ASP A 172 -58.07 43.65 41.98
C ASP A 172 -57.46 43.89 40.58
N MET A 173 -57.90 44.93 39.86
CA MET A 173 -57.28 45.31 38.59
C MET A 173 -55.82 45.76 38.76
N LYS A 174 -55.53 46.61 39.75
CA LYS A 174 -54.16 47.08 40.06
C LYS A 174 -53.26 45.92 40.46
N GLN A 175 -53.75 45.01 41.30
CA GLN A 175 -53.02 43.83 41.71
C GLN A 175 -52.74 42.91 40.52
N SER A 176 -53.76 42.60 39.72
CA SER A 176 -53.60 41.75 38.53
C SER A 176 -52.60 42.33 37.52
N ARG A 177 -52.59 43.65 37.34
CA ARG A 177 -51.58 44.34 36.52
C ARG A 177 -50.18 44.18 37.10
N SER A 178 -50.00 44.41 38.40
CA SER A 178 -48.71 44.25 39.07
C SER A 178 -48.18 42.80 38.98
N GLU A 179 -49.06 41.80 39.10
CA GLU A 179 -48.73 40.39 38.90
C GLU A 179 -48.28 40.11 37.46
N ALA A 180 -48.95 40.69 36.46
CA ALA A 180 -48.59 40.55 35.05
C ALA A 180 -47.23 41.20 34.73
N ASP A 181 -47.00 42.41 35.24
CA ASP A 181 -45.74 43.14 35.08
C ASP A 181 -44.58 42.37 35.76
N GLY A 182 -44.82 41.85 36.97
CA GLY A 182 -43.86 41.00 37.68
C GLY A 182 -43.52 39.70 36.94
N ALA A 183 -44.53 38.99 36.44
CA ALA A 183 -44.34 37.78 35.63
C ALA A 183 -43.55 38.07 34.34
N THR A 184 -43.83 39.20 33.70
CA THR A 184 -43.12 39.65 32.49
C THR A 184 -41.66 39.98 32.80
N ALA A 185 -41.40 40.75 33.86
CA ALA A 185 -40.05 41.11 34.28
C ALA A 185 -39.22 39.87 34.65
N PHE A 186 -39.78 38.97 35.46
CA PHE A 186 -39.15 37.72 35.84
C PHE A 186 -38.80 36.86 34.63
N SER A 187 -39.74 36.70 33.68
CA SER A 187 -39.52 35.91 32.48
C SER A 187 -38.42 36.51 31.60
N LYS A 188 -38.42 37.83 31.39
CA LYS A 188 -37.38 38.53 30.62
C LYS A 188 -36.00 38.37 31.25
N ILE A 189 -35.86 38.64 32.55
CA ILE A 189 -34.59 38.53 33.27
C ILE A 189 -34.09 37.08 33.21
N SER A 190 -34.96 36.11 33.52
CA SER A 190 -34.60 34.69 33.51
C SER A 190 -34.15 34.23 32.11
N ILE A 191 -34.88 34.58 31.05
CA ILE A 191 -34.50 34.23 29.67
C ILE A 191 -33.13 34.82 29.31
N ILE A 192 -32.89 36.10 29.60
CA ILE A 192 -31.60 36.75 29.30
C ILE A 192 -30.46 36.10 30.10
N SER A 193 -30.66 35.89 31.41
CA SER A 193 -29.65 35.27 32.28
C SER A 193 -29.33 33.84 31.85
N ILE A 194 -30.33 33.00 31.58
CA ILE A 194 -30.14 31.63 31.09
C ILE A 194 -29.46 31.63 29.73
N SER A 195 -29.86 32.52 28.81
CA SER A 195 -29.25 32.62 27.49
C SER A 195 -27.79 33.04 27.57
N LEU A 196 -27.46 34.03 28.41
CA LEU A 196 -26.09 34.51 28.59
C LEU A 196 -25.20 33.44 29.24
N VAL A 197 -25.66 32.83 30.33
CA VAL A 197 -24.91 31.77 31.02
C VAL A 197 -24.75 30.55 30.11
N GLY A 198 -25.83 30.14 29.44
CA GLY A 198 -25.81 29.04 28.48
C GLY A 198 -24.85 29.30 27.32
N PHE A 199 -24.84 30.52 26.76
CA PHE A 199 -23.90 30.93 25.73
C PHE A 199 -22.45 30.85 26.22
N LEU A 200 -22.14 31.38 27.42
CA LEU A 200 -20.79 31.34 27.98
C LEU A 200 -20.31 29.90 28.21
N ILE A 201 -21.18 29.02 28.72
CA ILE A 201 -20.86 27.60 28.93
C ILE A 201 -20.60 26.91 27.58
N LEU A 202 -21.48 27.08 26.60
CA LEU A 202 -21.32 26.49 25.27
C LEU A 202 -20.06 27.01 24.56
N ALA A 203 -19.77 28.31 24.66
CA ALA A 203 -18.56 28.91 24.09
C ALA A 203 -17.30 28.36 24.76
N ALA A 204 -17.27 28.30 26.10
CA ALA A 204 -16.15 27.75 26.85
C ALA A 204 -15.90 26.27 26.52
N MET A 205 -16.96 25.45 26.50
CA MET A 205 -16.87 24.04 26.11
C MET A 205 -16.43 23.87 24.66
N SER A 206 -16.96 24.67 23.74
CA SER A 206 -16.59 24.65 22.32
C SER A 206 -15.11 24.97 22.12
N LEU A 207 -14.61 26.03 22.74
CA LEU A 207 -13.19 26.41 22.69
C LEU A 207 -12.29 25.33 23.30
N TRP A 208 -12.70 24.76 24.43
CA TRP A 208 -11.93 23.73 25.11
C TRP A 208 -11.86 22.42 24.31
N ILE A 209 -12.98 21.93 23.76
CA ILE A 209 -13.03 20.75 22.87
C ILE A 209 -12.20 21.02 21.61
N SER A 210 -12.37 22.18 20.98
CA SER A 210 -11.64 22.56 19.77
C SER A 210 -10.13 22.60 20.00
N ALA A 211 -9.68 23.20 21.12
CA ALA A 211 -8.27 23.23 21.48
C ALA A 211 -7.71 21.83 21.75
N ALA A 212 -8.47 20.96 22.42
CA ALA A 212 -8.06 19.59 22.71
C ALA A 212 -7.92 18.73 21.44
N ILE A 213 -8.82 18.88 20.48
CA ILE A 213 -8.76 18.19 19.18
C ILE A 213 -7.60 18.73 18.35
N ALA A 214 -7.47 20.06 18.24
CA ALA A 214 -6.42 20.70 17.45
C ALA A 214 -5.02 20.34 17.96
N ALA A 215 -4.82 20.32 19.29
CA ALA A 215 -3.56 19.92 19.89
C ALA A 215 -3.20 18.46 19.55
N ALA A 216 -4.16 17.54 19.63
CA ALA A 216 -3.92 16.13 19.32
C ALA A 216 -3.63 15.90 17.83
N LEU A 217 -4.38 16.53 16.93
CA LEU A 217 -4.13 16.45 15.50
C LEU A 217 -2.77 17.07 15.12
N LYS A 218 -2.35 18.15 15.78
CA LYS A 218 -1.04 18.76 15.57
C LYS A 218 0.10 17.80 15.92
N GLN A 219 -0.05 16.98 16.97
CA GLN A 219 0.95 15.98 17.34
C GLN A 219 1.09 14.89 16.28
N VAL A 220 -0.03 14.31 15.83
CA VAL A 220 -0.03 13.32 14.74
C VAL A 220 0.55 13.90 13.46
N SER A 221 0.15 15.13 13.11
CA SER A 221 0.69 15.85 11.94
C SER A 221 2.21 16.11 12.04
N SER A 222 2.72 16.43 13.24
CA SER A 222 4.16 16.62 13.44
C SER A 222 4.94 15.34 13.21
N VAL A 223 4.44 14.20 13.71
CA VAL A 223 5.06 12.89 13.49
C VAL A 223 5.01 12.51 12.01
N ALA A 224 3.89 12.79 11.33
CA ALA A 224 3.79 12.59 9.90
C ALA A 224 4.80 13.41 9.10
N LYS A 225 5.10 14.63 9.54
CA LYS A 225 6.12 15.48 8.91
C LYS A 225 7.53 14.91 9.08
N GLU A 226 7.86 14.36 10.25
CA GLU A 226 9.14 13.68 10.49
C GLU A 226 9.28 12.41 9.63
N VAL A 227 8.21 11.62 9.52
CA VAL A 227 8.20 10.44 8.64
C VAL A 227 8.40 10.87 7.18
N ALA A 228 7.77 11.97 6.75
CA ALA A 228 7.93 12.51 5.40
C ALA A 228 9.35 13.02 5.10
N THR A 229 10.15 13.40 6.10
CA THR A 229 11.56 13.75 5.93
C THR A 229 12.50 12.53 5.99
N GLY A 230 11.95 11.31 6.13
CA GLY A 230 12.70 10.06 6.16
C GLY A 230 13.10 9.61 7.57
N ASN A 231 12.70 10.34 8.62
CA ASN A 231 12.95 9.93 10.00
C ASN A 231 11.90 8.91 10.46
N LEU A 232 12.18 7.62 10.30
CA LEU A 232 11.28 6.52 10.68
C LEU A 232 11.46 6.04 12.13
N THR A 233 12.28 6.74 12.93
CA THR A 233 12.54 6.39 14.34
C THR A 233 11.54 7.02 15.31
N VAL A 234 10.76 7.99 14.83
CA VAL A 234 9.74 8.65 15.64
C VAL A 234 8.56 7.72 15.90
N GLN A 235 8.02 7.77 17.12
CA GLN A 235 6.78 7.10 17.48
C GLN A 235 5.90 8.05 18.28
N HIS A 236 4.60 8.05 17.96
CA HIS A 236 3.64 8.80 18.75
C HIS A 236 3.10 7.94 19.89
N GLN A 237 3.51 8.24 21.12
CA GLN A 237 2.91 7.63 22.32
C GLN A 237 1.67 8.44 22.71
N THR A 238 0.49 7.85 22.52
CA THR A 238 -0.77 8.43 22.97
C THR A 238 -1.51 7.45 23.85
N ALA A 239 -1.98 7.92 25.01
CA ALA A 239 -2.87 7.18 25.89
C ALA A 239 -4.35 7.35 25.51
N ARG A 240 -4.65 8.09 24.43
CA ARG A 240 -6.03 8.32 23.97
C ARG A 240 -6.61 7.05 23.37
N GLN A 241 -7.85 6.75 23.72
CA GLN A 241 -8.64 5.63 23.18
C GLN A 241 -9.77 6.11 22.26
N ASP A 242 -9.69 7.35 21.78
CA ASP A 242 -10.66 7.93 20.85
C ASP A 242 -10.23 7.73 19.39
N GLU A 243 -11.00 8.30 18.47
CA GLU A 243 -10.73 8.22 17.03
C GLU A 243 -9.35 8.78 16.65
N ILE A 244 -8.84 9.78 17.38
CA ILE A 244 -7.51 10.35 17.17
C ILE A 244 -6.42 9.39 17.69
N GLY A 245 -6.67 8.72 18.82
CA GLY A 245 -5.82 7.66 19.34
C GLY A 245 -5.67 6.50 18.36
N HIS A 246 -6.77 6.03 17.76
CA HIS A 246 -6.72 5.00 16.72
C HIS A 246 -5.97 5.47 15.46
N LEU A 247 -6.16 6.73 15.04
CA LEU A 247 -5.41 7.31 13.93
C LEU A 247 -3.89 7.32 14.21
N ALA A 248 -3.50 7.73 15.42
CA ALA A 248 -2.11 7.69 15.85
C ALA A 248 -1.51 6.28 15.84
N GLN A 249 -2.26 5.28 16.31
CA GLN A 249 -1.83 3.89 16.32
C GLN A 249 -1.65 3.34 14.91
N ALA A 250 -2.59 3.62 14.00
CA ALA A 250 -2.46 3.26 12.59
C ALA A 250 -1.24 3.93 11.94
N PHE A 251 -0.95 5.19 12.29
CA PHE A 251 0.23 5.89 11.80
C PHE A 251 1.54 5.27 12.31
N ASN A 252 1.58 4.83 13.57
CA ASN A 252 2.73 4.11 14.12
C ASN A 252 2.96 2.78 13.39
N GLN A 253 1.90 2.01 13.11
CA GLN A 253 2.00 0.76 12.35
C GLN A 253 2.54 1.00 10.93
N MET A 254 2.05 2.04 10.25
CA MET A 254 2.56 2.43 8.94
C MET A 254 4.06 2.80 9.00
N THR A 255 4.48 3.56 10.02
CA THR A 255 5.88 3.95 10.21
C THR A 255 6.78 2.74 10.45
N GLU A 256 6.29 1.74 11.19
CA GLU A 256 7.00 0.48 11.42
C GLU A 256 7.21 -0.30 10.13
N HIS A 257 6.14 -0.53 9.35
CA HIS A 257 6.24 -1.23 8.07
C HIS A 257 7.14 -0.50 7.07
N LEU A 258 7.11 0.84 7.03
CA LEU A 258 8.05 1.62 6.23
C LEU A 258 9.50 1.37 6.67
N ARG A 259 9.75 1.30 7.97
CA ARG A 259 11.10 1.04 8.51
C ARG A 259 11.59 -0.34 8.13
N GLU A 260 10.75 -1.36 8.27
CA GLU A 260 11.06 -2.74 7.87
C GLU A 260 11.38 -2.84 6.37
N MET A 261 10.57 -2.20 5.51
CA MET A 261 10.84 -2.15 4.07
C MET A 261 12.19 -1.48 3.74
N VAL A 262 12.53 -0.37 4.42
CA VAL A 262 13.83 0.29 4.20
C VAL A 262 14.99 -0.60 4.62
N PHE A 263 14.87 -1.35 5.73
CA PHE A 263 15.90 -2.31 6.13
C PHE A 263 16.05 -3.45 5.12
N GLN A 264 14.95 -4.02 4.64
CA GLN A 264 14.98 -5.05 3.60
C GLN A 264 15.65 -4.54 2.32
N ILE A 265 15.30 -3.35 1.84
CA ILE A 265 15.92 -2.74 0.66
C ILE A 265 17.43 -2.57 0.87
N ARG A 266 17.85 -2.13 2.05
CA ARG A 266 19.28 -1.96 2.37
C ARG A 266 20.03 -3.29 2.32
N ASP A 267 19.47 -4.33 2.91
CA ASP A 267 20.11 -5.64 2.98
C ASP A 267 20.18 -6.29 1.58
N GLU A 268 19.14 -6.16 0.77
CA GLU A 268 19.13 -6.58 -0.65
C GLU A 268 20.14 -5.77 -1.49
N ALA A 269 20.27 -4.45 -1.28
CA ALA A 269 21.26 -3.65 -1.98
C ALA A 269 22.69 -4.07 -1.63
N SER A 270 22.93 -4.47 -0.38
CA SER A 270 24.22 -5.02 0.07
C SER A 270 24.53 -6.35 -0.61
N LEU A 271 23.54 -7.22 -0.79
CA LEU A 271 23.69 -8.49 -1.52
C LEU A 271 23.98 -8.26 -3.00
N VAL A 272 23.31 -7.29 -3.62
CA VAL A 272 23.60 -6.88 -5.01
C VAL A 272 25.01 -6.32 -5.16
N ALA A 273 25.48 -5.53 -4.18
CA ALA A 273 26.85 -5.03 -4.18
C ALA A 273 27.89 -6.15 -4.09
N SER A 274 27.73 -7.09 -3.14
CA SER A 274 28.67 -8.22 -2.99
C SER A 274 28.68 -9.15 -4.20
N THR A 275 27.52 -9.45 -4.76
CA THR A 275 27.42 -10.28 -5.97
C THR A 275 28.01 -9.59 -7.19
N SER A 276 27.92 -8.26 -7.28
CA SER A 276 28.60 -7.48 -8.32
C SER A 276 30.12 -7.51 -8.19
N GLU A 277 30.66 -7.49 -6.96
CA GLU A 277 32.10 -7.66 -6.70
C GLU A 277 32.60 -9.06 -7.10
N GLU A 278 31.87 -10.13 -6.74
CA GLU A 278 32.19 -11.50 -7.16
C GLU A 278 32.16 -11.64 -8.69
N LEU A 279 31.14 -11.07 -9.35
CA LEU A 279 31.04 -11.09 -10.80
C LEU A 279 32.20 -10.35 -11.47
N SER A 280 32.62 -9.21 -10.90
CA SER A 280 33.79 -8.47 -11.40
C SER A 280 35.07 -9.30 -11.26
N ALA A 281 35.26 -10.00 -10.14
CA ALA A 281 36.42 -10.87 -9.93
C ALA A 281 36.42 -12.05 -10.92
N SER A 282 35.27 -12.71 -11.11
CA SER A 282 35.13 -13.80 -12.09
C SER A 282 35.36 -13.34 -13.53
N SER A 283 34.91 -12.13 -13.87
CA SER A 283 35.16 -11.53 -15.19
C SER A 283 36.65 -11.27 -15.43
N GLN A 284 37.39 -10.83 -14.41
CA GLN A 284 38.83 -10.62 -14.49
C GLN A 284 39.58 -11.95 -14.68
N GLU A 285 39.20 -12.99 -13.93
CA GLU A 285 39.76 -14.34 -14.08
C GLU A 285 39.50 -14.90 -15.49
N MET A 286 38.29 -14.72 -16.02
CA MET A 286 37.95 -15.11 -17.39
C MET A 286 38.80 -14.38 -18.43
N GLY A 287 39.13 -13.11 -18.19
CA GLY A 287 40.08 -12.35 -19.00
C GLY A 287 41.47 -12.99 -19.02
N SER A 288 42.02 -13.29 -17.84
CA SER A 288 43.33 -13.96 -17.72
C SER A 288 43.33 -15.36 -18.34
N ASN A 289 42.27 -16.15 -18.17
CA ASN A 289 42.16 -17.47 -18.80
C ASN A 289 42.07 -17.37 -20.33
N SER A 290 41.43 -16.33 -20.87
CA SER A 290 41.43 -16.08 -22.32
C SER A 290 42.83 -15.76 -22.84
N GLU A 291 43.59 -14.89 -22.16
CA GLU A 291 44.98 -14.57 -22.53
C GLU A 291 45.90 -15.82 -22.48
N GLU A 292 45.76 -16.66 -21.44
CA GLU A 292 46.49 -17.92 -21.35
C GLU A 292 46.11 -18.86 -22.50
N THR A 293 44.81 -18.99 -22.81
CA THR A 293 44.32 -19.82 -23.90
C THR A 293 44.89 -19.36 -25.25
N GLU A 294 44.95 -18.05 -25.50
CA GLU A 294 45.57 -17.49 -26.71
C GLU A 294 47.06 -17.83 -26.80
N ARG A 295 47.79 -17.71 -25.68
CA ARG A 295 49.21 -18.07 -25.60
C ARG A 295 49.46 -19.55 -25.87
N VAL A 296 48.61 -20.42 -25.31
CA VAL A 296 48.67 -21.88 -25.54
C VAL A 296 48.34 -22.20 -27.00
N ALA A 297 47.29 -21.61 -27.57
CA ALA A 297 46.93 -21.80 -28.97
C ALA A 297 48.07 -21.39 -29.92
N THR A 298 48.75 -20.28 -29.64
CA THR A 298 49.92 -19.83 -30.40
C THR A 298 51.06 -20.84 -30.33
N THR A 299 51.36 -21.35 -29.13
CA THR A 299 52.39 -22.37 -28.91
C THR A 299 52.07 -23.67 -29.67
N VAL A 300 50.81 -24.11 -29.61
CA VAL A 300 50.33 -25.30 -30.35
C VAL A 300 50.44 -25.08 -31.86
N SER A 301 50.11 -23.90 -32.37
CA SER A 301 50.26 -23.55 -33.79
C SER A 301 51.72 -23.66 -34.23
N SER A 302 52.66 -23.06 -33.48
CA SER A 302 54.10 -23.17 -33.77
C SER A 302 54.61 -24.61 -33.70
N ALA A 303 54.18 -25.39 -32.71
CA ALA A 303 54.54 -26.80 -32.61
C ALA A 303 53.99 -27.63 -33.78
N SER A 304 52.77 -27.29 -34.25
CA SER A 304 52.16 -27.93 -35.42
C SER A 304 52.93 -27.59 -36.70
N GLU A 305 53.37 -26.34 -36.89
CA GLU A 305 54.22 -25.95 -38.02
C GLU A 305 55.58 -26.66 -38.00
N GLN A 306 56.20 -26.81 -36.82
CA GLN A 306 57.44 -27.56 -36.68
C GLN A 306 57.24 -29.05 -36.99
N THR A 307 56.15 -29.63 -36.50
CA THR A 307 55.79 -31.03 -36.80
C THR A 307 55.59 -31.23 -38.31
N ASN A 308 54.90 -30.30 -38.97
CA ASN A 308 54.70 -30.35 -40.43
C ASN A 308 56.03 -30.28 -41.18
N ARG A 309 56.97 -29.41 -40.75
CA ARG A 309 58.33 -29.36 -41.30
C ARG A 309 59.08 -30.69 -41.12
N ASN A 310 59.00 -31.29 -39.93
CA ASN A 310 59.64 -32.59 -39.66
C ASN A 310 59.04 -33.69 -40.54
N VAL A 311 57.71 -33.74 -40.70
CA VAL A 311 57.03 -34.69 -41.59
C VAL A 311 57.51 -34.50 -43.04
N GLN A 312 57.65 -33.26 -43.50
CA GLN A 312 58.19 -32.97 -44.83
C GLN A 312 59.64 -33.45 -44.98
N SER A 313 60.50 -33.23 -43.98
CA SER A 313 61.87 -33.76 -43.98
C SER A 313 61.92 -35.29 -44.00
N VAL A 314 61.05 -35.95 -43.24
CA VAL A 314 60.92 -37.42 -43.26
C VAL A 314 60.46 -37.91 -44.64
N ALA A 315 59.50 -37.22 -45.28
CA ALA A 315 59.06 -37.55 -46.62
C ALA A 315 60.21 -37.45 -47.63
N THR A 316 61.00 -36.36 -47.59
CA THR A 316 62.20 -36.21 -48.43
C THR A 316 63.24 -37.30 -48.16
N ALA A 317 63.52 -37.62 -46.89
CA ALA A 317 64.43 -38.70 -46.54
C ALA A 317 63.94 -40.07 -47.03
N ALA A 318 62.62 -40.31 -47.02
CA ALA A 318 62.02 -41.52 -47.56
C ALA A 318 62.13 -41.58 -49.10
N GLU A 319 62.01 -40.45 -49.80
CA GLU A 319 62.26 -40.36 -51.25
C GLU A 319 63.71 -40.67 -51.61
N GLU A 320 64.67 -40.08 -50.88
CA GLU A 320 66.11 -40.37 -51.06
C GLU A 320 66.42 -41.84 -50.76
N MET A 321 65.91 -42.39 -49.65
CA MET A 321 66.07 -43.80 -49.30
C MET A 321 65.51 -44.71 -50.39
N THR A 322 64.36 -44.36 -50.98
CA THR A 322 63.77 -45.11 -52.10
C THR A 322 64.68 -45.06 -53.33
N ALA A 323 65.31 -43.92 -53.62
CA ALA A 323 66.29 -43.79 -54.70
C ALA A 323 67.54 -44.65 -54.45
N THR A 324 68.11 -44.60 -53.24
CA THR A 324 69.25 -45.43 -52.84
C THR A 324 68.93 -46.92 -52.93
N LEU A 325 67.73 -47.35 -52.50
CA LEU A 325 67.30 -48.75 -52.63
C LEU A 325 67.21 -49.21 -54.09
N ARG A 326 66.76 -48.34 -55.01
CA ARG A 326 66.78 -48.63 -56.46
C ARG A 326 68.21 -48.80 -56.97
N GLU A 327 69.14 -47.96 -56.53
CA GLU A 327 70.56 -48.06 -56.90
C GLU A 327 71.21 -49.32 -56.35
N ILE A 328 70.99 -49.64 -55.07
CA ILE A 328 71.44 -50.90 -54.45
C ILE A 328 70.90 -52.10 -55.24
N SER A 329 69.60 -52.10 -55.58
CA SER A 329 68.99 -53.17 -56.37
C SER A 329 69.68 -53.35 -57.73
N LYS A 330 70.01 -52.25 -58.41
CA LYS A 330 70.76 -52.28 -59.68
C LYS A 330 72.18 -52.83 -59.50
N ASN A 331 72.87 -52.44 -58.43
CA ASN A 331 74.22 -52.93 -58.12
C ASN A 331 74.19 -54.42 -57.78
N VAL A 332 73.19 -54.90 -57.05
CA VAL A 332 73.00 -56.33 -56.75
C VAL A 332 72.76 -57.14 -58.02
N LEU A 333 71.92 -56.66 -58.95
CA LEU A 333 71.73 -57.33 -60.26
C LEU A 333 73.04 -57.39 -61.06
N THR A 334 73.79 -56.29 -61.07
CA THR A 334 75.10 -56.23 -61.75
C THR A 334 76.10 -57.20 -61.12
N ALA A 335 76.19 -57.23 -59.80
CA ALA A 335 77.05 -58.17 -59.07
C ALA A 335 76.67 -59.62 -59.37
N THR A 336 75.37 -59.93 -59.41
CA THR A 336 74.87 -61.27 -59.75
C THR A 336 75.30 -61.68 -61.16
N GLN A 337 75.25 -60.75 -62.11
CA GLN A 337 75.71 -60.99 -63.49
C GLN A 337 77.23 -61.23 -63.56
N ILE A 338 78.04 -60.43 -62.84
CA ILE A 338 79.49 -60.62 -62.75
C ILE A 338 79.82 -61.98 -62.13
N ILE A 339 79.12 -62.37 -61.06
CA ILE A 339 79.29 -63.68 -60.43
C ILE A 339 78.97 -64.81 -61.43
N GLY A 340 77.90 -64.68 -62.21
CA GLY A 340 77.57 -65.62 -63.28
C GLY A 340 78.70 -65.75 -64.31
N GLN A 341 79.24 -64.62 -64.79
CA GLN A 341 80.39 -64.62 -65.70
C GLN A 341 81.65 -65.25 -65.08
N ALA A 342 81.93 -64.98 -63.80
CA ALA A 342 83.06 -65.56 -63.10
C ALA A 342 82.95 -67.09 -62.99
N VAL A 343 81.74 -67.61 -62.75
CA VAL A 343 81.47 -69.05 -62.76
C VAL A 343 81.70 -69.66 -64.14
N ASP A 344 81.24 -69.02 -65.21
CA ASP A 344 81.45 -69.48 -66.60
C ASP A 344 82.95 -69.52 -66.95
N VAL A 345 83.70 -68.49 -66.59
CA VAL A 345 85.16 -68.44 -66.78
C VAL A 345 85.84 -69.58 -66.02
N ALA A 346 85.50 -69.79 -64.74
CA ALA A 346 86.05 -70.87 -63.94
C ALA A 346 85.76 -72.26 -64.55
N GLN A 347 84.55 -72.48 -65.07
CA GLN A 347 84.21 -73.71 -65.79
C GLN A 347 85.03 -73.86 -67.09
N GLY A 348 85.23 -72.77 -67.82
CA GLY A 348 86.10 -72.73 -69.00
C GLY A 348 87.53 -73.14 -68.67
N THR A 349 88.11 -72.55 -67.63
CA THR A 349 89.46 -72.91 -67.13
C THR A 349 89.55 -74.39 -66.76
N ASN A 350 88.54 -74.95 -66.08
CA ASN A 350 88.53 -76.35 -65.70
C ASN A 350 88.50 -77.29 -66.93
N ARG A 351 87.77 -76.94 -67.99
CA ARG A 351 87.79 -77.67 -69.27
C ARG A 351 89.18 -77.62 -69.92
N THR A 352 89.82 -76.46 -69.92
CA THR A 352 91.17 -76.29 -70.48
C THR A 352 92.20 -77.11 -69.71
N ILE A 353 92.15 -77.10 -68.38
CA ILE A 353 93.02 -77.94 -67.53
C ILE A 353 92.79 -79.42 -67.81
N SER A 354 91.53 -79.86 -67.96
CA SER A 354 91.22 -81.26 -68.29
C SER A 354 91.80 -81.66 -69.65
N LYS A 355 91.62 -80.83 -70.69
CA LYS A 355 92.23 -81.05 -72.01
C LYS A 355 93.75 -81.09 -71.96
N LEU A 356 94.37 -80.19 -71.19
CA LEU A 356 95.82 -80.18 -71.01
C LEU A 356 96.31 -81.48 -70.35
N GLY A 357 95.58 -81.99 -69.35
CA GLY A 357 95.87 -83.28 -68.72
C GLY A 357 95.79 -84.46 -69.69
N GLU A 358 94.79 -84.46 -70.59
CA GLU A 358 94.66 -85.46 -71.65
C GLU A 358 95.82 -85.39 -72.66
N SER A 359 96.15 -84.20 -73.15
CA SER A 359 97.28 -83.99 -74.07
C SER A 359 98.64 -84.34 -73.42
N SER A 360 98.84 -84.04 -72.13
CA SER A 360 100.04 -84.45 -71.41
C SER A 360 100.16 -85.96 -71.26
N ALA A 361 99.04 -86.68 -71.06
CA ALA A 361 99.04 -88.14 -71.03
C ALA A 361 99.39 -88.75 -72.41
N GLU A 362 98.88 -88.15 -73.48
CA GLU A 362 99.16 -88.54 -74.86
C GLU A 362 100.64 -88.31 -75.23
N ILE A 363 101.20 -87.15 -74.86
CA ILE A 363 102.64 -86.86 -74.99
C ILE A 363 103.46 -87.90 -74.20
N GLY A 364 103.07 -88.23 -72.97
CA GLY A 364 103.74 -89.25 -72.16
C GLY A 364 103.77 -90.63 -72.83
N ALA A 365 102.71 -91.00 -73.56
CA ALA A 365 102.67 -92.23 -74.34
C ALA A 365 103.64 -92.19 -75.54
N VAL A 366 103.70 -91.07 -76.27
CA VAL A 366 104.63 -90.87 -77.38
C VAL A 366 106.09 -90.90 -76.90
N VAL A 367 106.39 -90.23 -75.80
CA VAL A 367 107.74 -90.20 -75.19
C VAL A 367 108.21 -91.62 -74.86
N LYS A 368 107.36 -92.47 -74.25
CA LYS A 368 107.66 -93.89 -73.99
C LYS A 368 108.05 -94.65 -75.26
N VAL A 369 107.34 -94.43 -76.36
CA VAL A 369 107.64 -95.07 -77.65
C VAL A 369 108.99 -94.60 -78.19
N ILE A 370 109.28 -93.29 -78.13
CA ILE A 370 110.57 -92.74 -78.59
C ILE A 370 111.72 -93.28 -77.73
N THR A 371 111.57 -93.40 -76.41
CA THR A 371 112.58 -94.00 -75.54
C THR A 371 112.84 -95.46 -75.90
N ALA A 372 111.78 -96.24 -76.18
CA ALA A 372 111.91 -97.64 -76.61
C ALA A 372 112.64 -97.74 -77.96
N ILE A 373 112.30 -96.91 -78.95
CA ILE A 373 112.99 -96.85 -80.24
C ILE A 373 114.46 -96.46 -80.05
N ALA A 374 114.76 -95.47 -79.19
CA ALA A 374 116.13 -95.05 -78.91
C ALA A 374 116.95 -96.19 -78.28
N GLN A 375 116.39 -96.94 -77.32
CA GLN A 375 117.06 -98.11 -76.73
C GLN A 375 117.32 -99.21 -77.77
N GLN A 376 116.33 -99.50 -78.62
CA GLN A 376 116.46 -100.48 -79.69
C GLN A 376 117.50 -100.05 -80.74
N THR A 377 117.54 -98.77 -81.08
CA THR A 377 118.52 -98.18 -82.01
C THR A 377 119.93 -98.23 -81.43
N ASN A 378 120.10 -97.98 -80.13
CA ASN A 378 121.38 -98.13 -79.42
C ASN A 378 121.89 -99.58 -79.45
N LEU A 379 120.99 -100.57 -79.34
CA LEU A 379 121.33 -102.00 -79.45
C LEU A 379 121.70 -102.42 -80.88
N LEU A 380 120.94 -101.97 -81.88
CA LEU A 380 121.23 -102.19 -83.31
C LEU A 380 122.58 -101.59 -83.70
N ALA A 381 122.84 -100.36 -83.25
CA ALA A 381 124.09 -99.66 -83.49
C ALA A 381 125.28 -100.33 -82.81
N LEU A 382 125.09 -100.88 -81.61
CA LEU A 382 126.13 -101.68 -80.93
C LEU A 382 126.47 -102.95 -81.72
N ASN A 383 125.46 -103.69 -82.17
CA ASN A 383 125.68 -104.91 -82.97
C ASN A 383 126.37 -104.58 -84.31
N ALA A 384 125.98 -103.49 -84.96
CA ALA A 384 126.64 -103.02 -86.18
C ALA A 384 128.09 -102.58 -85.94
N ALA A 385 128.39 -101.93 -84.81
CA ALA A 385 129.76 -101.55 -84.44
C ALA A 385 130.65 -102.77 -84.16
N ILE A 386 130.10 -103.81 -83.53
CA ILE A 386 130.79 -105.08 -83.28
C ILE A 386 131.13 -105.78 -84.60
N GLU A 387 130.16 -105.91 -85.51
CA GLU A 387 130.38 -106.65 -86.76
C GLU A 387 131.30 -105.88 -87.73
N ALA A 388 131.25 -104.54 -87.70
CA ALA A 388 132.17 -103.69 -88.44
C ALA A 388 133.63 -103.82 -87.93
N ALA A 389 133.85 -104.04 -86.64
CA ALA A 389 135.18 -104.35 -86.10
C ALA A 389 135.70 -105.73 -86.54
N ARG A 390 134.78 -106.65 -86.85
CA ARG A 390 135.08 -108.03 -87.26
C ARG A 390 135.51 -108.14 -88.73
N ALA A 391 135.04 -107.23 -89.58
CA ALA A 391 135.40 -107.17 -91.01
C ALA A 391 136.81 -106.59 -91.29
N GLY A 392 137.58 -106.25 -90.25
CA GLY A 392 138.96 -105.79 -90.39
C GLY A 392 139.08 -104.52 -91.25
N GLU A 393 140.13 -104.40 -92.06
CA GLU A 393 140.42 -103.21 -92.89
C GLU A 393 139.27 -102.84 -93.87
N ALA A 394 138.39 -103.77 -94.24
CA ALA A 394 137.21 -103.49 -95.06
C ALA A 394 136.03 -102.83 -94.29
N GLY A 395 136.04 -102.85 -92.95
CA GLY A 395 134.91 -102.45 -92.08
C GLY A 395 135.03 -101.11 -91.34
N LYS A 396 136.18 -100.43 -91.42
CA LYS A 396 136.47 -99.18 -90.67
C LYS A 396 135.43 -98.07 -90.88
N GLY A 397 134.93 -97.89 -92.11
CA GLY A 397 133.92 -96.88 -92.42
C GLY A 397 132.56 -97.16 -91.75
N PHE A 398 132.17 -98.44 -91.64
CA PHE A 398 130.91 -98.85 -91.00
C PHE A 398 130.97 -98.73 -89.46
N ALA A 399 132.13 -98.97 -88.85
CA ALA A 399 132.29 -98.87 -87.40
C ALA A 399 132.13 -97.43 -86.87
N VAL A 400 132.58 -96.44 -87.64
CA VAL A 400 132.43 -95.01 -87.28
C VAL A 400 130.97 -94.60 -87.32
N VAL A 401 130.22 -94.96 -88.37
CA VAL A 401 128.79 -94.65 -88.47
C VAL A 401 127.99 -95.36 -87.37
N ALA A 402 128.31 -96.60 -87.06
CA ALA A 402 127.61 -97.35 -86.01
C ALA A 402 127.83 -96.75 -84.60
N ASN A 403 129.02 -96.25 -84.28
CA ASN A 403 129.25 -95.55 -83.01
C ASN A 403 128.52 -94.18 -82.95
N GLU A 404 128.44 -93.46 -84.06
CA GLU A 404 127.70 -92.18 -84.11
C GLU A 404 126.19 -92.40 -83.90
N VAL A 405 125.62 -93.46 -84.50
CA VAL A 405 124.20 -93.83 -84.30
C VAL A 405 123.95 -94.26 -82.86
N LYS A 406 124.90 -94.94 -82.22
CA LYS A 406 124.81 -95.36 -80.80
C LYS A 406 124.77 -94.16 -79.86
N ASP A 407 125.65 -93.19 -80.06
CA ASP A 407 125.69 -91.97 -79.25
C ASP A 407 124.46 -91.08 -79.48
N LEU A 408 123.95 -91.02 -80.72
CA LEU A 408 122.70 -90.32 -81.03
C LEU A 408 121.51 -90.99 -80.31
N ALA A 409 121.43 -92.31 -80.34
CA ALA A 409 120.39 -93.07 -79.65
C ALA A 409 120.42 -92.88 -78.13
N LYS A 410 121.62 -92.83 -77.52
CA LYS A 410 121.78 -92.49 -76.10
C LYS A 410 121.31 -91.08 -75.76
N LYS A 411 121.62 -90.09 -76.62
CA LYS A 411 121.13 -88.71 -76.45
C LYS A 411 119.61 -88.63 -76.55
N THR A 412 118.99 -89.37 -77.47
CA THR A 412 117.52 -89.42 -77.62
C THR A 412 116.81 -90.07 -76.43
N ALA A 413 117.39 -91.14 -75.85
CA ALA A 413 116.83 -91.77 -74.64
C ALA A 413 116.89 -90.82 -73.43
N LYS A 414 117.99 -90.07 -73.27
CA LYS A 414 118.14 -89.10 -72.19
C LYS A 414 117.17 -87.91 -72.33
N ALA A 415 117.03 -87.36 -73.54
CA ALA A 415 116.11 -86.25 -73.78
C ALA A 415 114.64 -86.63 -73.57
N THR A 416 114.26 -87.88 -73.87
CA THR A 416 112.90 -88.37 -73.62
C THR A 416 112.62 -88.62 -72.14
N GLU A 417 113.62 -89.05 -71.36
CA GLU A 417 113.52 -89.18 -69.90
C GLU A 417 113.32 -87.82 -69.21
N GLU A 418 113.97 -86.76 -69.71
CA GLU A 418 113.78 -85.38 -69.23
C GLU A 418 112.40 -84.80 -69.56
N ILE A 419 111.75 -85.21 -70.66
CA ILE A 419 110.37 -84.79 -71.03
C ILE A 419 109.30 -85.54 -70.20
N GLY A 420 109.64 -86.71 -69.64
CA GLY A 420 108.72 -87.53 -68.85
C GLY A 420 108.61 -87.16 -67.37
N GLN A 421 109.42 -86.22 -66.88
CA GLN A 421 109.31 -85.58 -65.56
C GLN A 421 108.42 -84.35 -65.64
#